data_AF-A0A212FJ94-F1
#
_entry.id   AF-A0A212FJ94-F1
#
_cell.length_a   1.000
_cell.length_b   1.000
_cell.length_c   1.000
_cell.angle_alpha   90.00
_cell.angle_beta   90.00
_cell.angle_gamma   90.00
#
_symmetry.space_group_name_H-M   'P 1'
#
loop_
_entity.id
_entity.type
_entity.pdbx_description
1 polymer ?
#
loop_
_entity_poly.entity_id
_entity_poly.type
_entity_poly.pdbx_seq_one_letter_code
_entity_poly.pdbx_strand_id
1 'polypeptide(L)'
;MSSSDEDSNHSEEEQGQEDDERLSIKNEISSLSFEALQKLKERIGAKVYKEVIFGENKNSKKELKIFKRENKNRPREMSSKKPVPMLQNVVPVKKKEVRDPRFDPLCGNFDKKEFSSNYGFLSDIRVNDIKAIRAELKQMFSAELRVESLVKQYEELKKEGTGRIQRHLKRRQQKVKKKSFKTPIVGS
;
A
#
# COMPACT_ATOMS: atom_id res chain seq x y z
N MET A 1 39.66 7.71 66.49
CA MET A 1 39.14 8.78 65.60
C MET A 1 37.64 8.59 65.53
N SER A 2 36.92 9.61 65.97
CA SER A 2 35.47 9.75 65.94
C SER A 2 35.00 10.00 64.50
N SER A 3 33.86 9.45 64.10
CA SER A 3 33.02 10.05 63.07
C SER A 3 31.58 9.64 63.34
N SER A 4 30.82 10.58 63.89
CA SER A 4 29.39 10.51 64.15
C SER A 4 28.61 10.44 62.83
N ASP A 5 27.63 9.55 62.77
CA ASP A 5 26.54 9.58 61.79
C ASP A 5 25.46 10.55 62.32
N GLU A 6 25.22 11.63 61.58
CA GLU A 6 24.11 12.57 61.81
C GLU A 6 22.88 12.08 61.03
N ASP A 7 21.78 11.91 61.76
CA ASP A 7 20.46 11.46 61.30
C ASP A 7 19.81 12.49 60.36
N SER A 8 19.41 12.04 59.17
CA SER A 8 18.65 12.82 58.18
C SER A 8 17.15 12.68 58.42
N ASN A 9 16.59 13.49 59.32
CA ASN A 9 15.16 13.55 59.62
C ASN A 9 14.45 14.64 58.78
N HIS A 10 14.08 14.36 57.53
CA HIS A 10 13.34 15.33 56.69
C HIS A 10 12.35 14.73 55.67
N SER A 11 11.93 13.46 55.79
CA SER A 11 11.14 12.79 54.75
C SER A 11 9.68 12.46 55.11
N GLU A 12 9.19 12.94 56.25
CA GLU A 12 7.80 12.67 56.68
C GLU A 12 6.82 13.82 56.40
N GLU A 13 7.31 15.06 56.22
CA GLU A 13 6.44 16.23 56.01
C GLU A 13 5.97 16.41 54.55
N GLU A 14 6.73 15.96 53.55
CA GLU A 14 6.34 16.10 52.13
C GLU A 14 5.25 15.11 51.68
N GLN A 15 5.16 13.93 52.29
CA GLN A 15 4.18 12.90 51.87
C GLN A 15 2.73 13.25 52.25
N GLY A 16 2.53 14.00 53.33
CA GLY A 16 1.18 14.39 53.78
C GLY A 16 0.54 15.43 52.85
N GLN A 17 1.33 16.32 52.26
CA GLN A 17 0.85 17.40 51.39
C GLN A 17 0.37 16.87 50.03
N GLU A 18 1.09 15.91 49.45
CA GLU A 18 0.71 15.28 48.17
C GLU A 18 -0.62 14.51 48.25
N ASP A 19 -0.88 13.86 49.40
CA ASP A 19 -2.12 13.13 49.61
C ASP A 19 -3.33 14.08 49.79
N ASP A 20 -3.14 15.23 50.45
CA ASP A 20 -4.18 16.26 50.60
C ASP A 20 -4.55 16.92 49.26
N GLU A 21 -3.57 17.26 48.43
CA GLU A 21 -3.79 17.79 47.07
C GLU A 21 -4.54 16.79 46.20
N ARG A 22 -4.15 15.51 46.28
CA ARG A 22 -4.78 14.43 45.53
C ARG A 22 -6.23 14.18 45.95
N LEU A 23 -6.53 14.32 47.25
CA LEU A 23 -7.91 14.24 47.75
C LEU A 23 -8.77 15.39 47.23
N SER A 24 -8.23 16.61 47.16
CA SER A 24 -8.92 17.75 46.55
C SER A 24 -9.25 17.48 45.08
N ILE A 25 -8.24 17.05 44.30
CA ILE A 25 -8.41 16.72 42.88
C ILE A 25 -9.45 15.60 42.69
N LYS A 26 -9.46 14.58 43.56
CA LYS A 26 -10.46 13.50 43.49
C LYS A 26 -11.88 13.99 43.72
N ASN A 27 -12.08 14.92 44.66
CA ASN A 27 -13.38 15.51 44.93
C ASN A 27 -13.88 16.36 43.75
N GLU A 28 -12.99 17.13 43.13
CA GLU A 28 -13.29 17.90 41.91
C GLU A 28 -13.68 16.97 40.75
N ILE A 29 -12.89 15.92 40.51
CA ILE A 29 -13.17 14.93 39.45
C ILE A 29 -14.51 14.22 39.70
N SER A 30 -14.85 13.92 40.95
CA SER A 30 -16.12 13.28 41.31
C SER A 30 -17.35 14.14 40.98
N SER A 31 -17.20 15.45 40.84
CA SER A 31 -18.29 16.37 40.49
C SER A 31 -18.57 16.43 38.98
N LEU A 32 -17.66 15.94 38.13
CA LEU A 32 -17.75 16.02 36.67
C LEU A 32 -18.63 14.90 36.09
N SER A 33 -19.26 15.18 34.93
CA SER A 33 -20.06 14.18 34.22
C SER A 33 -19.18 13.07 33.62
N PHE A 34 -19.77 11.88 33.41
CA PHE A 34 -19.05 10.73 32.84
C PHE A 34 -18.37 11.02 31.50
N GLU A 35 -19.01 11.83 30.64
CA GLU A 35 -18.42 12.23 29.36
C GLU A 35 -17.15 13.08 29.56
N ALA A 36 -17.18 14.01 30.51
CA ALA A 36 -16.02 14.83 30.85
C ALA A 36 -14.88 13.97 31.42
N LEU A 37 -15.20 13.00 32.27
CA LEU A 37 -14.22 12.02 32.80
C LEU A 37 -13.56 11.19 31.70
N GLN A 38 -14.34 10.74 30.72
CA GLN A 38 -13.84 9.94 29.61
C GLN A 38 -12.91 10.78 28.71
N LYS A 39 -13.30 12.02 28.37
CA LYS A 39 -12.44 12.96 27.61
C LYS A 39 -11.16 13.31 28.37
N LEU A 40 -11.24 13.47 29.68
CA LEU A 40 -10.10 13.72 30.56
C LEU A 40 -9.13 12.52 30.55
N LYS A 41 -9.67 11.30 30.69
CA LYS A 41 -8.90 10.05 30.62
C LYS A 41 -8.23 9.82 29.26
N GLU A 42 -8.87 10.23 28.17
CA GLU A 42 -8.30 10.15 26.82
C GLU A 42 -7.17 11.16 26.60
N ARG A 43 -7.32 12.40 27.10
CA ARG A 43 -6.30 13.45 26.99
C ARG A 43 -5.06 13.19 27.84
N ILE A 44 -5.25 12.85 29.12
CA ILE A 44 -4.15 12.67 30.08
C ILE A 44 -3.61 11.23 30.06
N GLY A 45 -4.43 10.29 29.56
CA GLY A 45 -4.09 8.87 29.45
C GLY A 45 -4.57 8.04 30.63
N ALA A 46 -4.94 6.78 30.36
CA ALA A 46 -5.55 5.90 31.34
C ALA A 46 -4.62 5.48 32.50
N LYS A 47 -3.29 5.64 32.36
CA LYS A 47 -2.33 5.31 33.40
C LYS A 47 -2.26 6.42 34.45
N VAL A 48 -2.00 7.66 34.01
CA VAL A 48 -1.94 8.85 34.88
C VAL A 48 -3.27 9.10 35.58
N TYR A 49 -4.40 8.99 34.86
CA TYR A 49 -5.72 9.13 35.47
C TYR A 49 -5.95 8.13 36.62
N LYS A 50 -5.57 6.86 36.44
CA LYS A 50 -5.71 5.84 37.50
C LYS A 50 -4.79 6.12 38.67
N GLU A 51 -3.61 6.63 38.42
CA GLU A 51 -2.63 6.97 39.45
C GLU A 51 -3.13 8.13 40.31
N VAL A 52 -3.68 9.17 39.72
CA VAL A 52 -4.28 10.30 40.46
C VAL A 52 -5.50 9.84 41.27
N ILE A 53 -6.38 9.00 40.71
CA ILE A 53 -7.60 8.56 41.41
C ILE A 53 -7.34 7.47 42.45
N PHE A 54 -6.63 6.41 42.08
CA PHE A 54 -6.43 5.22 42.91
C PHE A 54 -5.08 5.20 43.62
N GLY A 55 -4.11 5.99 43.16
CA GLY A 55 -2.78 6.10 43.74
C GLY A 55 -1.82 5.19 43.01
N GLU A 56 -0.53 5.46 43.15
CA GLU A 56 0.47 4.46 42.81
C GLU A 56 0.25 3.22 43.69
N ASN A 57 -0.16 2.12 43.06
CA ASN A 57 -0.20 0.82 43.73
C ASN A 57 1.24 0.30 43.94
N LYS A 58 1.95 0.89 44.91
CA LYS A 58 3.27 0.44 45.37
C LYS A 58 3.24 -1.01 45.88
N ASN A 59 2.05 -1.55 46.15
CA ASN A 59 1.80 -2.90 46.67
C ASN A 59 1.59 -4.00 45.60
N SER A 60 1.84 -3.75 44.31
CA SER A 60 1.80 -4.83 43.30
C SER A 60 2.99 -5.79 43.37
N LYS A 61 4.08 -5.39 44.04
CA LYS A 61 4.97 -6.34 44.67
C LYS A 61 4.27 -6.82 45.92
N LYS A 62 3.32 -7.77 45.79
CA LYS A 62 3.00 -8.64 46.92
C LYS A 62 4.33 -9.27 47.30
N GLU A 63 4.98 -8.73 48.33
CA GLU A 63 6.16 -9.36 48.86
C GLU A 63 5.77 -10.80 49.13
N LEU A 64 6.37 -11.71 48.36
CA LEU A 64 6.13 -13.12 48.56
C LEU A 64 6.51 -13.34 50.02
N LYS A 65 5.55 -13.73 50.87
CA LYS A 65 5.85 -14.12 52.24
C LYS A 65 6.79 -15.31 52.14
N ILE A 66 8.09 -15.04 52.23
CA ILE A 66 9.13 -16.06 52.20
C ILE A 66 9.13 -16.65 53.61
N PHE A 67 8.40 -17.76 53.77
CA PHE A 67 8.46 -18.53 54.99
C PHE A 67 9.89 -19.05 55.18
N LYS A 68 10.58 -18.54 56.19
CA LYS A 68 11.91 -19.02 56.57
C LYS A 68 11.78 -20.40 57.22
N ARG A 69 12.83 -21.22 57.12
CA ARG A 69 12.91 -22.49 57.88
C ARG A 69 13.08 -22.16 59.35
N GLU A 70 12.45 -22.94 60.23
CA GLU A 70 12.58 -22.78 61.69
C GLU A 70 13.99 -23.12 62.17
N ASN A 71 14.59 -24.19 61.63
CA ASN A 71 15.95 -24.64 61.94
C ASN A 71 16.71 -25.06 60.68
N LYS A 72 18.05 -25.14 60.76
CA LYS A 72 18.90 -25.42 59.59
C LYS A 72 18.67 -26.80 58.97
N ASN A 73 18.24 -27.76 59.79
CA ASN A 73 18.00 -29.16 59.43
C ASN A 73 16.53 -29.46 59.06
N ARG A 74 15.66 -28.44 58.96
CA ARG A 74 14.25 -28.60 58.56
C ARG A 74 14.02 -28.10 57.13
N PRO A 75 13.31 -28.85 56.26
CA PRO A 75 12.93 -28.37 54.93
C PRO A 75 12.02 -27.14 55.02
N ARG A 76 12.09 -26.30 53.98
CA ARG A 76 11.27 -25.09 53.86
C ARG A 76 9.91 -25.43 53.24
N GLU A 77 8.84 -24.96 53.86
CA GLU A 77 7.49 -25.07 53.32
C GLU A 77 7.29 -24.07 52.16
N MET A 78 6.71 -24.54 51.06
CA MET A 78 6.36 -23.72 49.89
C MET A 78 4.95 -24.07 49.41
N SER A 79 4.25 -23.10 48.83
CA SER A 79 2.90 -23.32 48.27
C SER A 79 2.97 -24.23 47.04
N SER A 80 2.09 -25.23 47.00
CA SER A 80 1.90 -26.14 45.86
C SER A 80 1.42 -25.43 44.59
N LYS A 81 0.86 -24.22 44.73
CA LYS A 81 0.40 -23.39 43.59
C LYS A 81 1.53 -22.61 42.93
N LYS A 82 2.77 -22.73 43.40
CA LYS A 82 3.91 -22.05 42.79
C LYS A 82 4.35 -22.82 41.53
N PRO A 83 4.22 -22.22 40.33
CA PRO A 83 4.65 -22.88 39.10
C PRO A 83 6.17 -23.09 39.09
N VAL A 84 6.61 -24.23 38.56
CA VAL A 84 8.04 -24.55 38.41
C VAL A 84 8.59 -23.76 37.22
N PRO A 85 9.70 -23.01 37.37
CA PRO A 85 10.32 -22.32 36.23
C PRO A 85 10.88 -23.35 35.25
N MET A 86 10.60 -23.17 33.96
CA MET A 86 11.27 -23.95 32.91
C MET A 86 12.69 -23.45 32.77
N LEU A 87 13.68 -24.33 32.96
CA LEU A 87 15.09 -24.04 32.67
C LEU A 87 15.32 -24.09 31.16
N GLN A 88 15.02 -23.01 30.44
CA GLN A 88 15.38 -22.89 29.04
C GLN A 88 16.70 -22.12 28.90
N ASN A 89 17.78 -22.85 28.59
CA ASN A 89 19.02 -22.25 28.09
C ASN A 89 18.79 -21.82 26.63
N VAL A 90 18.06 -20.73 26.40
CA VAL A 90 17.87 -20.17 25.06
C VAL A 90 19.16 -19.45 24.68
N VAL A 91 20.07 -20.16 24.01
CA VAL A 91 21.21 -19.52 23.35
C VAL A 91 20.62 -18.58 22.28
N PRO A 92 20.99 -17.29 22.26
CA PRO A 92 20.53 -16.40 21.20
C PRO A 92 21.10 -16.88 19.86
N VAL A 93 20.25 -17.53 19.06
CA VAL A 93 20.60 -17.95 17.70
C VAL A 93 20.57 -16.72 16.80
N LYS A 94 21.64 -16.50 16.03
CA LYS A 94 21.66 -15.45 14.99
C LYS A 94 20.52 -15.74 14.00
N LYS A 95 19.63 -14.77 13.82
CA LYS A 95 18.53 -14.86 12.86
C LYS A 95 19.13 -15.01 11.46
N LYS A 96 18.70 -16.03 10.71
CA LYS A 96 19.05 -16.17 9.30
C LYS A 96 18.28 -15.12 8.52
N GLU A 97 18.98 -14.13 7.98
CA GLU A 97 18.36 -13.18 7.06
C GLU A 97 18.15 -13.86 5.71
N VAL A 98 16.90 -13.92 5.26
CA VAL A 98 16.58 -14.37 3.90
C VAL A 98 16.86 -13.19 2.98
N ARG A 99 18.06 -13.16 2.40
CA ARG A 99 18.47 -12.17 1.41
C ARG A 99 18.47 -12.79 0.02
N ASP A 100 18.11 -11.99 -0.99
CA ASP A 100 18.29 -12.38 -2.39
C ASP A 100 19.79 -12.31 -2.71
N PRO A 101 20.43 -13.41 -3.13
CA PRO A 101 21.86 -13.44 -3.38
C PRO A 101 22.30 -12.45 -4.47
N ARG A 102 21.39 -12.03 -5.36
CA ARG A 102 21.67 -11.02 -6.40
C ARG A 102 21.80 -9.61 -5.83
N PHE A 103 21.23 -9.38 -4.65
CA PHE A 103 21.22 -8.08 -3.97
C PHE A 103 21.93 -8.15 -2.61
N ASP A 104 22.73 -9.20 -2.39
CA ASP A 104 23.60 -9.31 -1.22
C ASP A 104 24.76 -8.30 -1.36
N PRO A 105 25.06 -7.48 -0.34
CA PRO A 105 26.26 -6.63 -0.33
C PRO A 105 27.56 -7.37 -0.68
N LEU A 106 27.62 -8.68 -0.48
CA LEU A 106 28.76 -9.53 -0.81
C LEU A 106 28.83 -9.95 -2.29
N CYS A 107 27.82 -9.66 -3.13
CA CYS A 107 27.76 -10.14 -4.52
C CYS A 107 28.71 -9.41 -5.50
N GLY A 108 29.50 -8.45 -5.02
CA GLY A 108 30.47 -7.70 -5.82
C GLY A 108 29.90 -6.43 -6.46
N ASN A 109 30.78 -5.67 -7.12
CA ASN A 109 30.44 -4.41 -7.76
C ASN A 109 30.24 -4.59 -9.27
N PHE A 110 29.48 -3.67 -9.88
CA PHE A 110 29.25 -3.66 -11.31
C PHE A 110 30.54 -3.39 -12.12
N ASP A 111 30.94 -4.33 -12.98
CA ASP A 111 31.96 -4.12 -14.00
C ASP A 111 31.32 -3.90 -15.38
N LYS A 112 31.57 -2.72 -15.95
CA LYS A 112 31.08 -2.31 -17.26
C LYS A 112 31.67 -3.15 -18.40
N LYS A 113 32.91 -3.63 -18.28
CA LYS A 113 33.57 -4.41 -19.33
C LYS A 113 32.94 -5.80 -19.45
N GLU A 114 32.83 -6.51 -18.33
CA GLU A 114 32.16 -7.81 -18.27
C GLU A 114 30.70 -7.69 -18.69
N PHE A 115 29.99 -6.67 -18.23
CA PHE A 115 28.61 -6.43 -18.65
C PHE A 115 28.49 -6.25 -20.16
N SER A 116 29.36 -5.45 -20.78
CA SER A 116 29.35 -5.26 -22.23
C SER A 116 29.67 -6.53 -23.01
N SER A 117 30.53 -7.40 -22.47
CA SER A 117 30.85 -8.70 -23.07
C SER A 117 29.68 -9.68 -22.93
N ASN A 118 29.18 -9.86 -21.71
CA ASN A 118 28.13 -10.83 -21.38
C ASN A 118 26.78 -10.48 -22.04
N TYR A 119 26.47 -9.19 -22.16
CA TYR A 119 25.20 -8.70 -22.71
C TYR A 119 25.34 -8.06 -24.09
N GLY A 120 26.46 -8.29 -24.78
CA GLY A 120 26.71 -7.75 -26.12
C GLY A 120 25.61 -8.12 -27.12
N PHE A 121 25.07 -9.34 -27.04
CA PHE A 121 24.02 -9.85 -27.92
C PHE A 121 22.72 -9.01 -27.93
N LEU A 122 22.49 -8.17 -26.92
CA LEU A 122 21.33 -7.27 -26.88
C LEU A 122 21.39 -6.18 -27.97
N SER A 123 22.56 -5.86 -28.53
CA SER A 123 22.61 -4.99 -29.71
C SER A 123 21.94 -5.65 -30.91
N ASP A 124 22.27 -6.91 -31.16
CA ASP A 124 21.80 -7.65 -32.33
C ASP A 124 20.30 -7.92 -32.25
N ILE A 125 19.80 -8.27 -31.06
CA ILE A 125 18.36 -8.42 -30.81
C ILE A 125 17.63 -7.12 -31.13
N ARG A 126 18.10 -5.97 -30.59
CA ARG A 126 17.46 -4.67 -30.85
C ARG A 126 17.45 -4.31 -32.33
N VAL A 127 18.53 -4.58 -33.06
CA VAL A 127 18.60 -4.33 -34.51
C VAL A 127 17.59 -5.20 -35.26
N ASN A 128 17.46 -6.47 -34.88
CA ASN A 128 16.48 -7.39 -35.47
C ASN A 128 15.05 -6.95 -35.19
N ASP A 129 14.73 -6.53 -33.97
CA ASP A 129 13.40 -6.02 -33.59
C ASP A 129 13.03 -4.77 -34.40
N ILE A 130 13.95 -3.81 -34.50
CA ILE A 130 13.76 -2.60 -35.31
C ILE A 130 13.52 -2.97 -36.78
N LYS A 131 14.25 -3.96 -37.31
CA LYS A 131 14.08 -4.42 -38.69
C LYS A 131 12.71 -5.08 -38.90
N ALA A 132 12.26 -5.91 -37.95
CA ALA A 132 10.94 -6.54 -37.98
C ALA A 132 9.82 -5.49 -37.97
N ILE A 133 9.85 -4.55 -37.02
CA ILE A 133 8.87 -3.46 -36.92
C ILE A 133 8.83 -2.62 -38.21
N ARG A 134 10.00 -2.29 -38.79
CA ARG A 134 10.06 -1.56 -40.07
C ARG A 134 9.48 -2.37 -41.23
N ALA A 135 9.66 -3.69 -41.24
CA ALA A 135 9.08 -4.55 -42.26
C ALA A 135 7.54 -4.58 -42.14
N GLU A 136 7.01 -4.72 -40.93
CA GLU A 136 5.57 -4.68 -40.65
C GLU A 136 4.96 -3.34 -41.09
N LEU A 137 5.57 -2.21 -40.73
CA LEU A 137 5.10 -0.88 -41.15
C LEU A 137 5.05 -0.73 -42.67
N LYS A 138 6.06 -1.23 -43.40
CA LYS A 138 6.07 -1.20 -44.86
C LYS A 138 4.95 -2.06 -45.46
N GLN A 139 4.70 -3.24 -44.89
CA GLN A 139 3.61 -4.11 -45.34
C GLN A 139 2.26 -3.43 -45.13
N MET A 140 2.01 -2.87 -43.95
CA MET A 140 0.77 -2.14 -43.64
C MET A 140 0.56 -0.96 -44.58
N PHE A 141 1.57 -0.12 -44.81
CA PHE A 141 1.49 1.01 -45.73
C PHE A 141 1.22 0.57 -47.18
N SER A 142 1.86 -0.51 -47.63
CA SER A 142 1.61 -1.06 -48.98
C SER A 142 0.19 -1.62 -49.14
N ALA A 143 -0.36 -2.24 -48.08
CA ALA A 143 -1.71 -2.75 -48.06
C ALA A 143 -2.73 -1.60 -48.09
N GLU A 144 -2.48 -0.54 -47.34
CA GLU A 144 -3.32 0.65 -47.29
C GLU A 144 -3.36 1.37 -48.64
N LEU A 145 -2.20 1.59 -49.28
CA LEU A 145 -2.12 2.14 -50.64
C LEU A 145 -2.86 1.28 -51.67
N ARG A 146 -2.77 -0.06 -51.53
CA ARG A 146 -3.49 -0.99 -52.40
C ARG A 146 -5.01 -0.86 -52.23
N VAL A 147 -5.50 -0.79 -50.99
CA VAL A 147 -6.93 -0.58 -50.70
C VAL A 147 -7.40 0.76 -51.26
N GLU A 148 -6.64 1.83 -51.05
CA GLU A 148 -6.99 3.15 -51.57
C GLU A 148 -7.08 3.15 -53.12
N SER A 149 -6.13 2.48 -53.79
CA SER A 149 -6.16 2.34 -55.26
C SER A 149 -7.37 1.57 -55.76
N LEU A 150 -7.78 0.49 -55.06
CA LEU A 150 -8.94 -0.31 -55.41
C LEU A 150 -10.26 0.44 -55.19
N VAL A 151 -10.35 1.23 -54.12
CA VAL A 151 -11.51 2.09 -53.86
C VAL A 151 -11.65 3.14 -54.96
N LYS A 152 -10.55 3.81 -55.35
CA LYS A 152 -10.55 4.77 -56.47
C LYS A 152 -11.00 4.12 -57.78
N GLN A 153 -10.46 2.95 -58.12
CA GLN A 153 -10.86 2.18 -59.31
C GLN A 153 -12.34 1.80 -59.27
N TYR A 154 -12.86 1.35 -58.12
CA TYR A 154 -14.26 1.01 -57.94
C TYR A 154 -15.18 2.22 -58.11
N GLU A 155 -14.81 3.37 -57.53
CA GLU A 155 -15.56 4.62 -57.71
C GLU A 155 -15.62 5.07 -59.17
N GLU A 156 -14.53 4.93 -59.91
CA GLU A 156 -14.46 5.25 -61.34
C GLU A 156 -15.36 4.34 -62.17
N LEU A 157 -15.29 3.02 -61.97
CA LEU A 157 -16.19 2.06 -62.61
C LEU A 157 -17.67 2.34 -62.30
N LYS A 158 -17.99 2.71 -61.06
CA LYS A 158 -19.34 3.09 -60.64
C LYS A 158 -19.81 4.38 -61.35
N LYS A 159 -18.94 5.38 -61.50
CA LYS A 159 -19.23 6.62 -62.24
C LYS A 159 -19.47 6.34 -63.73
N GLU A 160 -18.68 5.47 -64.35
CA GLU A 160 -18.86 5.10 -65.76
C GLU A 160 -20.20 4.39 -66.01
N GLY A 161 -20.55 3.40 -65.17
CA GLY A 161 -21.81 2.66 -65.28
C GLY A 161 -23.03 3.58 -65.12
N THR A 162 -23.00 4.46 -64.12
CA THR A 162 -24.07 5.44 -63.89
C THR A 162 -24.16 6.49 -65.01
N GLY A 163 -23.02 6.95 -65.55
CA GLY A 163 -22.98 7.86 -66.69
C GLY A 163 -23.62 7.28 -67.95
N ARG A 164 -23.40 5.98 -68.23
CA ARG A 164 -24.06 5.28 -69.35
C ARG A 164 -25.58 5.20 -69.15
N ILE A 165 -26.02 4.85 -67.94
CA ILE A 165 -27.44 4.77 -67.58
C ILE A 165 -28.11 6.15 -67.69
N GLN A 166 -27.49 7.20 -67.13
CA GLN A 166 -27.99 8.58 -67.21
C GLN A 166 -28.10 9.07 -68.66
N ARG A 167 -27.09 8.80 -69.49
CA ARG A 167 -27.10 9.15 -70.92
C ARG A 167 -28.26 8.44 -71.65
N HIS A 168 -28.47 7.16 -71.35
CA HIS A 168 -29.58 6.40 -71.90
C HIS A 168 -30.95 6.95 -71.46
N LEU A 169 -31.11 7.26 -70.17
CA LEU A 169 -32.32 7.84 -69.59
C LEU A 169 -32.65 9.20 -70.23
N LYS A 170 -31.64 10.08 -70.37
CA LYS A 170 -31.78 11.40 -71.00
C LYS A 170 -32.21 11.29 -72.47
N ARG A 171 -31.59 10.35 -73.22
CA ARG A 171 -31.94 10.10 -74.62
C ARG A 171 -33.38 9.57 -74.76
N ARG A 172 -33.83 8.71 -73.84
CA ARG A 172 -35.22 8.22 -73.77
C ARG A 172 -36.20 9.35 -73.48
N GLN A 173 -35.94 10.18 -72.47
CA GLN A 173 -36.79 11.34 -72.15
C GLN A 173 -36.93 12.31 -73.33
N GLN A 174 -35.83 12.62 -74.02
CA GLN A 174 -35.86 13.48 -75.21
C GLN A 174 -36.71 12.90 -76.34
N LYS A 175 -36.65 11.58 -76.58
CA LYS A 175 -37.51 10.91 -77.58
C LYS A 175 -38.99 11.00 -77.22
N VAL A 176 -39.34 10.80 -75.94
CA VAL A 176 -40.72 10.91 -75.45
C VAL A 176 -41.25 12.34 -75.65
N LYS A 177 -40.48 13.35 -75.24
CA LYS A 177 -40.83 14.77 -75.47
C LYS A 177 -41.02 15.09 -76.95
N LYS A 178 -40.09 14.67 -77.81
CA LYS A 178 -40.23 14.88 -79.28
C LYS A 178 -41.46 14.20 -79.86
N LYS A 179 -41.84 13.03 -79.35
CA LYS A 179 -43.08 12.34 -79.76
C LYS A 179 -44.32 13.08 -79.30
N SER A 180 -44.37 13.57 -78.06
CA SER A 180 -45.52 14.32 -77.53
C SER A 180 -45.72 15.69 -78.22
N PHE A 181 -44.66 16.32 -78.73
CA PHE A 181 -44.79 17.53 -79.56
C PHE A 181 -45.17 17.25 -81.02
N LYS A 182 -45.11 16.00 -81.48
CA LYS A 182 -45.34 15.61 -82.88
C LYS A 182 -46.68 14.90 -83.08
N THR A 183 -47.39 14.54 -82.00
CA THR A 183 -48.77 14.08 -82.09
C THR A 183 -49.66 15.26 -82.48
N PRO A 184 -50.35 15.21 -83.63
CA PRO A 184 -51.30 16.25 -83.98
C PRO A 184 -52.44 16.23 -82.96
N ILE A 185 -52.85 17.40 -82.48
CA ILE A 185 -54.10 17.59 -81.75
C ILE A 185 -55.21 17.35 -82.78
N VAL A 186 -55.67 16.10 -82.87
CA VAL A 186 -56.89 15.77 -83.61
C VAL A 186 -58.05 16.06 -82.68
N GLY A 187 -58.84 17.07 -83.05
CA GLY A 187 -59.96 17.55 -82.27
C GLY A 187 -61.15 16.61 -82.27
N SER A 188 -61.95 16.76 -81.21
CA SER A 188 -63.38 16.51 -81.12
C SER A 188 -63.93 17.42 -80.04
#